data_AF-A0A202DTE8-F1
#
_entry.id   AF-A0A202DTE8-F1
#
_cell.length_a   1.000
_cell.length_b   1.000
_cell.length_c   1.000
_cell.angle_alpha   90.00
_cell.angle_beta   90.00
_cell.angle_gamma   90.00
#
_symmetry.space_group_name_H-M   'P 1'
#
loop_
_entity.id
_entity.type
_entity.pdbx_description
1 polymer ?
#
loop_
_entity_poly.entity_id
_entity_poly.type
_entity_poly.pdbx_seq_one_letter_code
_entity_poly.pdbx_strand_id
1 'polypeptide(L)'
;SAIEAVNEGHIFQFLTKPYSHDRLQNTLDLCIKQYQLINSEKDILKNTVTGVVKVLLDILYASNPLIFNQTVRIKTYITHICQKINVKETWQYELAAALCHIGCMALPKDLNNKTITEGMETEEKKRLLQTVAQVGYQLISNIPRLEAIAEMIRDMDMPFQQFPKVNENSNQKKIALGSQLLKVAVDFDNLIIRGMSKERVIQIMGKNEYEFNPSLVNCLESLPLGWKAQNKRIIKTEDLQMGMVTTQNIHSTNGLLLVSRDNTLTADLIRLIKHEKHRSGVDEPFEVILSNG
;
A
#
# COMPACT_ATOMS: atom_id res chain seq x y z
N SER A 1 -50.54 10.17 15.09
CA SER A 1 -51.02 11.56 14.85
C SER A 1 -50.06 12.29 13.93
N ALA A 2 -50.49 13.32 13.17
CA ALA A 2 -49.56 14.19 12.41
C ALA A 2 -48.49 14.83 13.32
N ILE A 3 -48.82 15.01 14.60
CA ILE A 3 -47.92 15.52 15.65
C ILE A 3 -46.81 14.51 15.99
N GLU A 4 -47.11 13.21 16.07
CA GLU A 4 -46.08 12.17 16.29
C GLU A 4 -45.18 12.00 15.08
N ALA A 5 -45.71 12.12 13.87
CA ALA A 5 -44.93 12.03 12.65
C ALA A 5 -43.94 13.22 12.50
N VAL A 6 -44.29 14.39 13.03
CA VAL A 6 -43.41 15.56 13.11
C VAL A 6 -42.39 15.41 14.25
N ASN A 7 -42.80 14.87 15.40
CA ASN A 7 -41.92 14.75 16.57
C ASN A 7 -40.95 13.57 16.48
N GLU A 8 -41.31 12.46 15.82
CA GLU A 8 -40.53 11.23 15.78
C GLU A 8 -40.14 10.78 14.35
N GLY A 9 -40.85 11.24 13.32
CA GLY A 9 -40.74 10.70 11.95
C GLY A 9 -39.67 11.33 11.05
N HIS A 10 -38.87 12.29 11.54
CA HIS A 10 -37.90 13.04 10.74
C HIS A 10 -38.47 13.57 9.39
N ILE A 11 -39.73 14.03 9.39
CA ILE A 11 -40.37 14.57 8.19
C ILE A 11 -39.82 15.96 7.90
N PHE A 12 -39.08 16.09 6.80
CA PHE A 12 -38.48 17.36 6.39
C PHE A 12 -39.53 18.40 5.96
N GLN A 13 -40.48 18.01 5.10
CA GLN A 13 -41.60 18.87 4.71
C GLN A 13 -42.76 18.03 4.14
N PHE A 14 -44.00 18.42 4.45
CA PHE A 14 -45.21 17.74 3.97
C PHE A 14 -45.91 18.58 2.89
N LEU A 15 -46.24 17.96 1.75
CA LEU A 15 -46.92 18.60 0.62
C LEU A 15 -48.29 17.96 0.38
N THR A 16 -49.36 18.76 0.47
CA THR A 16 -50.73 18.36 0.13
C THR A 16 -51.10 18.80 -1.28
N LYS A 17 -51.77 17.92 -2.02
CA LYS A 17 -52.32 18.26 -3.35
C LYS A 17 -53.59 19.10 -3.20
N PRO A 18 -53.87 20.01 -4.16
CA PRO A 18 -52.99 20.40 -5.27
C PRO A 18 -51.86 21.34 -4.80
N TYR A 19 -50.66 21.18 -5.32
CA TYR A 19 -49.51 22.05 -5.07
C TYR A 19 -49.06 22.74 -6.35
N SER A 20 -48.50 23.95 -6.24
CA SER A 20 -47.94 24.67 -7.38
C SER A 20 -46.58 24.08 -7.78
N HIS A 21 -46.21 24.27 -9.05
CA HIS A 21 -44.92 23.84 -9.59
C HIS A 21 -43.74 24.47 -8.82
N ASP A 22 -43.81 25.78 -8.55
CA ASP A 22 -42.79 26.52 -7.78
C ASP A 22 -42.63 25.97 -6.36
N ARG A 23 -43.73 25.57 -5.71
CA ARG A 23 -43.69 25.04 -4.35
C ARG A 23 -43.01 23.67 -4.30
N LEU A 24 -43.30 22.81 -5.27
CA LEU A 24 -42.61 21.52 -5.39
C LEU A 24 -41.12 21.71 -5.66
N GLN A 25 -40.76 22.60 -6.58
CA GLN A 25 -39.38 22.86 -6.96
C GLN A 25 -38.56 23.41 -5.78
N ASN A 26 -39.09 24.41 -5.07
CA ASN A 26 -38.45 24.95 -3.86
C ASN A 26 -38.29 23.89 -2.77
N THR A 27 -39.29 23.02 -2.55
CA THR A 27 -39.17 21.93 -1.56
C THR A 27 -38.11 20.92 -1.97
N LEU A 28 -37.98 20.58 -3.25
CA LEU A 28 -36.92 19.68 -3.73
C LEU A 28 -35.52 20.30 -3.55
N ASP A 29 -35.35 21.59 -3.86
CA ASP A 29 -34.08 22.29 -3.67
C ASP A 29 -33.67 22.32 -2.18
N LEU A 30 -34.64 22.52 -1.28
CA LEU A 30 -34.42 22.46 0.16
C LEU A 30 -34.05 21.05 0.63
N CYS A 31 -34.71 20.01 0.11
CA CYS A 31 -34.35 18.61 0.40
C CYS A 31 -32.91 18.28 -0.03
N ILE A 32 -32.52 18.72 -1.23
CA ILE A 32 -31.15 18.51 -1.75
C ILE A 32 -30.13 19.23 -0.87
N LYS A 33 -30.39 20.50 -0.50
CA LYS A 33 -29.52 21.23 0.43
C LYS A 33 -29.40 20.55 1.78
N GLN A 34 -30.50 20.04 2.35
CA GLN A 34 -30.47 19.31 3.63
C GLN A 34 -29.67 18.01 3.52
N TYR A 35 -29.85 17.25 2.44
CA TYR A 35 -29.06 16.06 2.16
C TYR A 35 -27.57 16.39 2.04
N GLN A 36 -27.24 17.47 1.32
CA GLN A 36 -25.86 17.95 1.18
C GLN A 36 -25.28 18.41 2.51
N LEU A 37 -26.03 19.14 3.35
CA LEU A 37 -25.56 19.56 4.68
C LEU A 37 -25.23 18.36 5.56
N ILE A 38 -26.13 17.37 5.63
CA ILE A 38 -25.94 16.14 6.42
C ILE A 38 -24.75 15.32 5.91
N ASN A 39 -24.48 15.31 4.61
CA ASN A 39 -23.40 14.52 4.03
C ASN A 39 -22.10 15.29 3.80
N SER A 40 -22.11 16.62 3.87
CA SER A 40 -20.94 17.48 3.62
C SER A 40 -19.80 17.18 4.57
N GLU A 41 -20.09 16.95 5.86
CA GLU A 41 -19.10 16.53 6.84
C GLU A 41 -18.47 15.17 6.46
N LYS A 42 -19.28 14.22 5.99
CA LYS A 42 -18.80 12.90 5.58
C LYS A 42 -17.92 12.98 4.33
N ASP A 43 -18.30 13.83 3.37
CA ASP A 43 -17.57 14.03 2.12
C ASP A 43 -16.27 14.80 2.33
N ILE A 44 -16.30 15.89 3.11
CA ILE A 44 -15.10 16.63 3.51
C ILE A 44 -14.14 15.72 4.27
N LEU A 45 -14.64 14.95 5.24
CA LEU A 45 -13.80 14.03 6.02
C LEU A 45 -13.22 12.93 5.14
N LYS A 46 -14.00 12.36 4.21
CA LYS A 46 -13.52 11.36 3.26
C LYS A 46 -12.41 11.93 2.36
N ASN A 47 -12.63 13.09 1.76
CA ASN A 47 -11.65 13.75 0.91
C ASN A 47 -10.39 14.15 1.68
N THR A 48 -10.53 14.55 2.94
CA THR A 48 -9.41 14.89 3.81
C THR A 48 -8.57 13.65 4.14
N VAL A 49 -9.20 12.54 4.52
CA VAL A 49 -8.49 11.27 4.77
C VAL A 49 -7.75 10.80 3.52
N THR A 50 -8.40 10.85 2.35
CA THR A 50 -7.75 10.51 1.07
C THR A 50 -6.57 11.44 0.77
N GLY A 51 -6.70 12.75 1.02
CA GLY A 51 -5.62 13.72 0.86
C GLY A 51 -4.43 13.43 1.78
N VAL A 52 -4.67 13.15 3.06
CA VAL A 52 -3.62 12.80 4.04
C VAL A 52 -2.90 11.52 3.64
N VAL A 53 -3.64 10.47 3.26
CA VAL A 53 -3.06 9.21 2.79
C VAL A 53 -2.15 9.46 1.58
N LYS A 54 -2.60 10.27 0.61
CA LYS A 54 -1.80 10.59 -0.57
C LYS A 54 -0.50 11.29 -0.19
N VAL A 55 -0.55 12.29 0.70
CA VAL A 55 0.65 13.00 1.16
C VAL A 55 1.62 12.03 1.85
N LEU A 56 1.15 11.12 2.69
CA LEU A 56 2.00 10.11 3.34
C LEU A 56 2.70 9.21 2.31
N LEU A 57 1.99 8.79 1.27
CA LEU A 57 2.54 7.97 0.19
C LEU A 57 3.55 8.76 -0.66
N ASP A 58 3.26 10.03 -0.96
CA ASP A 58 4.18 10.91 -1.71
C ASP A 58 5.48 11.14 -0.93
N ILE A 59 5.40 11.31 0.40
CA ILE A 59 6.58 11.43 1.26
C ILE A 59 7.34 10.10 1.33
N LEU A 60 6.66 8.97 1.44
CA LEU A 60 7.31 7.65 1.44
C LEU A 60 8.08 7.43 0.12
N TYR A 61 7.45 7.78 -1.01
CA TYR A 61 8.08 7.70 -2.32
C TYR A 61 9.32 8.61 -2.42
N ALA A 62 9.22 9.86 -1.96
CA ALA A 62 10.34 10.80 -1.98
C ALA A 62 11.49 10.40 -1.03
N SER A 63 11.15 9.76 0.09
CA SER A 63 12.09 9.29 1.12
C SER A 63 12.84 8.03 0.70
N ASN A 64 12.09 7.00 0.27
CA ASN A 64 12.64 5.70 -0.04
C ASN A 64 11.81 5.02 -1.15
N PRO A 65 12.16 5.27 -2.43
CA PRO A 65 11.48 4.66 -3.57
C PRO A 65 11.48 3.12 -3.56
N LEU A 66 12.49 2.48 -2.97
CA LEU A 66 12.57 1.01 -2.91
C LEU A 66 11.51 0.42 -1.99
N ILE A 67 11.34 1.02 -0.81
CA ILE A 67 10.28 0.64 0.14
C ILE A 67 8.90 0.93 -0.47
N PHE A 68 8.73 2.05 -1.17
CA PHE A 68 7.49 2.33 -1.89
C PHE A 68 7.18 1.27 -2.95
N ASN A 69 8.16 0.90 -3.78
CA ASN A 69 7.96 -0.16 -4.79
C ASN A 69 7.61 -1.52 -4.15
N GLN A 70 8.09 -1.78 -2.94
CA GLN A 70 7.70 -2.94 -2.16
C GLN A 70 6.22 -2.90 -1.74
N THR A 71 5.72 -1.76 -1.25
CA THR A 71 4.29 -1.64 -0.88
C THR A 71 3.36 -1.84 -2.09
N VAL A 72 3.77 -1.41 -3.29
CA VAL A 72 3.03 -1.66 -4.55
C VAL A 72 2.94 -3.17 -4.87
N ARG A 73 4.04 -3.92 -4.72
CA ARG A 73 4.02 -5.38 -4.91
C ARG A 73 3.18 -6.08 -3.86
N ILE A 74 3.32 -5.70 -2.59
CA ILE A 74 2.51 -6.22 -1.48
C ILE A 74 1.02 -6.01 -1.75
N LYS A 75 0.62 -4.80 -2.17
CA LYS A 75 -0.76 -4.49 -2.55
C LYS A 75 -1.26 -5.42 -3.66
N THR A 76 -0.42 -5.70 -4.66
CA THR A 76 -0.74 -6.64 -5.75
C THR A 76 -1.03 -8.05 -5.21
N TYR A 77 -0.20 -8.54 -4.29
CA TYR A 77 -0.37 -9.86 -3.69
C TYR A 77 -1.65 -9.93 -2.86
N ILE A 78 -1.89 -8.93 -2.03
CA ILE A 78 -3.10 -8.84 -1.18
C ILE A 78 -4.36 -8.80 -2.03
N THR A 79 -4.37 -7.98 -3.08
CA THR A 79 -5.51 -7.87 -4.00
C THR A 79 -5.81 -9.22 -4.65
N HIS A 80 -4.77 -9.93 -5.10
CA HIS A 80 -4.92 -11.27 -5.69
C HIS A 80 -5.45 -12.29 -4.67
N ILE A 81 -4.92 -12.30 -3.44
CA ILE A 81 -5.42 -13.19 -2.37
C ILE A 81 -6.90 -12.87 -2.08
N CYS A 82 -7.25 -11.60 -1.87
CA CYS A 82 -8.63 -11.16 -1.60
C CYS A 82 -9.62 -11.60 -2.68
N GLN A 83 -9.23 -11.53 -3.96
CA GLN A 83 -10.04 -12.02 -5.08
C GLN A 83 -10.28 -13.53 -4.97
N LYS A 84 -9.28 -14.31 -4.59
CA LYS A 84 -9.39 -15.77 -4.45
C LYS A 84 -10.28 -16.20 -3.29
N ILE A 85 -10.23 -15.47 -2.18
CA ILE A 85 -11.10 -15.73 -1.01
C ILE A 85 -12.44 -14.99 -1.06
N ASN A 86 -12.77 -14.36 -2.19
CA ASN A 86 -14.04 -13.68 -2.46
C ASN A 86 -14.42 -12.60 -1.42
N VAL A 87 -13.43 -11.81 -1.01
CA VAL A 87 -13.65 -10.66 -0.13
C VAL A 87 -14.32 -9.52 -0.92
N LYS A 88 -15.47 -9.05 -0.43
CA LYS A 88 -16.26 -8.00 -1.11
C LYS A 88 -15.66 -6.60 -0.98
N GLU A 89 -15.12 -6.26 0.18
CA GLU A 89 -14.55 -4.93 0.49
C GLU A 89 -13.03 -5.05 0.66
N THR A 90 -12.26 -4.67 -0.36
CA THR A 90 -10.80 -4.80 -0.36
C THR A 90 -10.05 -3.54 0.03
N TRP A 91 -10.70 -2.38 -0.02
CA TRP A 91 -10.05 -1.07 0.11
C TRP A 91 -9.23 -0.91 1.42
N GLN A 92 -9.69 -1.49 2.53
CA GLN A 92 -8.99 -1.44 3.82
C GLN A 92 -7.67 -2.20 3.76
N TYR A 93 -7.67 -3.38 3.13
CA TYR A 93 -6.47 -4.21 2.97
C TYR A 93 -5.49 -3.60 1.97
N GLU A 94 -5.99 -3.00 0.89
CA GLU A 94 -5.16 -2.26 -0.05
C GLU A 94 -4.51 -1.04 0.58
N LEU A 95 -5.23 -0.32 1.44
CA LEU A 95 -4.70 0.82 2.16
C LEU A 95 -3.68 0.40 3.21
N ALA A 96 -3.95 -0.69 3.94
CA ALA A 96 -2.99 -1.28 4.86
C ALA A 96 -1.70 -1.71 4.14
N ALA A 97 -1.81 -2.30 2.94
CA ALA A 97 -0.67 -2.65 2.10
C ALA A 97 0.16 -1.43 1.69
N ALA A 98 -0.49 -0.32 1.32
CA ALA A 98 0.20 0.89 0.90
C ALA A 98 0.96 1.56 2.06
N LEU A 99 0.45 1.43 3.28
CA LEU A 99 0.98 2.11 4.47
C LEU A 99 1.81 1.22 5.41
N CYS A 100 1.93 -0.09 5.15
CA CYS A 100 2.55 -1.04 6.08
C CYS A 100 4.02 -0.74 6.42
N HIS A 101 4.72 0.00 5.57
CA HIS A 101 6.12 0.40 5.78
C HIS A 101 6.30 1.90 6.06
N ILE A 102 5.22 2.63 6.37
CA ILE A 102 5.33 4.07 6.69
C ILE A 102 6.23 4.34 7.90
N GLY A 103 6.31 3.38 8.85
CA GLY A 103 7.17 3.48 10.02
C GLY A 103 8.68 3.50 9.70
N CYS A 104 9.09 3.04 8.51
CA CYS A 104 10.50 3.14 8.08
C CYS A 104 10.97 4.60 7.96
N MET A 105 10.05 5.55 7.79
CA MET A 105 10.41 6.97 7.70
C MET A 105 10.97 7.55 9.00
N ALA A 106 10.64 6.96 10.15
CA ALA A 106 11.14 7.41 11.45
C ALA A 106 12.47 6.77 11.85
N LEU A 107 12.99 5.81 11.06
CA LEU A 107 14.25 5.16 11.36
C LEU A 107 15.45 6.05 11.00
N PRO A 108 16.54 6.01 11.79
CA PRO A 108 17.81 6.62 11.43
C PRO A 108 18.29 6.20 10.03
N LYS A 109 18.89 7.13 9.27
CA LYS A 109 19.30 6.91 7.86
C LYS A 109 20.22 5.70 7.66
N ASP A 110 21.05 5.39 8.64
CA ASP A 110 21.99 4.26 8.60
C ASP A 110 21.29 2.89 8.61
N LEU A 111 20.05 2.84 9.12
CA LEU A 111 19.18 1.66 9.11
C LEU A 111 18.26 1.60 7.88
N ASN A 112 18.09 2.72 7.16
CA ASN A 112 17.27 2.79 5.95
C ASN A 112 18.03 2.36 4.68
N ASN A 113 19.35 2.56 4.62
CA ASN A 113 20.18 2.19 3.46
C ASN A 113 20.57 0.71 3.43
N LYS A 114 20.62 0.07 4.60
CA LYS A 114 20.61 -1.38 4.66
C LYS A 114 19.17 -1.77 4.43
N THR A 115 18.84 -2.28 3.24
CA THR A 115 17.61 -3.08 3.11
C THR A 115 17.58 -3.98 4.33
N ILE A 116 16.47 -4.04 5.07
CA ILE A 116 16.29 -4.80 6.34
C ILE A 116 16.56 -6.33 6.14
N THR A 117 17.12 -6.71 4.99
CA THR A 117 17.39 -8.03 4.47
C THR A 117 18.87 -8.42 4.42
N GLU A 118 19.84 -7.50 4.46
CA GLU A 118 21.26 -7.83 4.25
C GLU A 118 22.13 -7.63 5.50
N GLY A 119 22.67 -8.73 6.04
CA GLY A 119 23.72 -8.72 7.06
C GLY A 119 23.28 -8.52 8.52
N MET A 120 22.00 -8.37 8.81
CA MET A 120 21.48 -8.31 10.20
C MET A 120 21.20 -9.71 10.76
N GLU A 121 21.49 -9.91 12.05
CA GLU A 121 21.06 -11.11 12.78
C GLU A 121 19.53 -11.19 12.83
N THR A 122 18.99 -12.42 12.82
CA THR A 122 17.55 -12.69 12.73
C THR A 122 16.74 -11.99 13.84
N GLU A 123 17.28 -11.93 15.06
CA GLU A 123 16.61 -11.31 16.21
C GLU A 123 16.63 -9.78 16.19
N GLU A 124 17.75 -9.18 15.78
CA GLU A 124 17.87 -7.73 15.63
C GLU A 124 16.93 -7.23 14.53
N LYS A 125 16.88 -7.95 13.41
CA LYS A 125 15.94 -7.71 12.32
C LYS A 125 14.49 -7.76 12.81
N LYS A 126 14.14 -8.77 13.60
CA LYS A 126 12.78 -8.93 14.14
C LYS A 126 12.37 -7.75 15.02
N ARG A 127 13.27 -7.30 15.91
CA ARG A 127 13.04 -6.11 16.75
C ARG A 127 12.86 -4.84 15.92
N LEU A 128 13.66 -4.68 14.86
CA LEU A 128 13.56 -3.53 13.97
C LEU A 128 12.20 -3.53 13.23
N LEU A 129 11.77 -4.67 12.71
CA LEU A 129 10.46 -4.80 12.03
C LEU A 129 9.29 -4.51 12.98
N GLN A 130 9.35 -5.01 14.21
CA GLN A 130 8.37 -4.68 15.25
C GLN A 130 8.35 -3.18 15.56
N THR A 131 9.53 -2.54 15.60
CA THR A 131 9.63 -1.09 15.78
C THR A 131 8.98 -0.34 14.63
N VAL A 132 9.24 -0.73 13.38
CA VAL A 132 8.61 -0.15 12.19
C VAL A 132 7.08 -0.27 12.24
N ALA A 133 6.56 -1.46 12.57
CA ALA A 133 5.13 -1.68 12.71
C ALA A 133 4.51 -0.79 13.80
N GLN A 134 5.18 -0.68 14.95
CA GLN A 134 4.71 0.14 16.06
C GLN A 134 4.71 1.64 15.74
N VAL A 135 5.74 2.13 15.05
CA VAL A 135 5.77 3.52 14.57
C VAL A 135 4.67 3.74 13.54
N GLY A 136 4.49 2.81 12.59
CA GLY A 136 3.44 2.88 11.59
C GLY A 136 2.05 2.95 12.22
N TYR A 137 1.80 2.11 13.24
CA TYR A 137 0.58 2.17 14.06
C TYR A 137 0.37 3.56 14.66
N GLN A 138 1.38 4.12 15.34
CA GLN A 138 1.26 5.43 16.01
C GLN A 138 1.00 6.58 15.02
N LEU A 139 1.58 6.52 13.82
CA LEU A 139 1.36 7.52 12.78
C LEU A 139 -0.09 7.48 12.24
N ILE A 140 -0.65 6.28 12.09
CA ILE A 140 -1.95 6.08 11.45
C ILE A 140 -3.10 6.13 12.46
N SER A 141 -2.89 5.68 13.71
CA SER A 141 -3.95 5.59 14.74
C SER A 141 -4.56 6.94 15.11
N ASN A 142 -3.87 8.04 14.81
CA ASN A 142 -4.36 9.40 15.04
C ASN A 142 -5.24 9.92 13.90
N ILE A 143 -5.36 9.18 12.79
CA ILE A 143 -6.17 9.57 11.63
C ILE A 143 -7.56 8.93 11.78
N PRO A 144 -8.64 9.73 11.91
CA PRO A 144 -9.99 9.20 12.05
C PRO A 144 -10.35 8.25 10.90
N ARG A 145 -11.04 7.14 11.24
CA ARG A 145 -11.48 6.07 10.31
C ARG A 145 -10.36 5.15 9.80
N LEU A 146 -9.11 5.35 10.24
CA LEU A 146 -7.99 4.46 9.90
C LEU A 146 -7.56 3.57 11.07
N GLU A 147 -8.34 3.50 12.15
CA GLU A 147 -8.01 2.75 13.37
C GLU A 147 -7.82 1.26 13.05
N ALA A 148 -8.73 0.68 12.29
CA ALA A 148 -8.61 -0.71 11.85
C ALA A 148 -7.37 -0.95 10.96
N ILE A 149 -6.98 0.03 10.14
CA ILE A 149 -5.77 -0.07 9.30
C ILE A 149 -4.51 0.01 10.16
N ALA A 150 -4.48 0.90 11.16
CA ALA A 150 -3.40 0.99 12.12
C ALA A 150 -3.23 -0.34 12.85
N GLU A 151 -4.32 -0.94 13.34
CA GLU A 151 -4.29 -2.24 14.02
C GLU A 151 -3.79 -3.37 13.10
N MET A 152 -4.20 -3.38 11.82
CA MET A 152 -3.66 -4.33 10.84
C MET A 152 -2.14 -4.25 10.73
N ILE A 153 -1.60 -3.03 10.71
CA ILE A 153 -0.16 -2.76 10.58
C ILE A 153 0.57 -3.12 11.87
N ARG A 154 0.01 -2.81 13.04
CA ARG A 154 0.58 -3.21 14.35
C ARG A 154 0.78 -4.72 14.43
N ASP A 155 -0.23 -5.46 14.00
CA ASP A 155 -0.29 -6.92 14.16
C ASP A 155 0.29 -7.68 12.94
N MET A 156 0.92 -6.98 11.99
CA MET A 156 1.39 -7.57 10.73
C MET A 156 2.52 -8.62 10.87
N ASP A 157 3.20 -8.65 12.02
CA ASP A 157 4.22 -9.67 12.32
C ASP A 157 3.69 -10.77 13.26
N MET A 158 2.44 -10.70 13.71
CA MET A 158 1.84 -11.69 14.60
C MET A 158 1.70 -13.06 13.91
N PRO A 159 2.17 -14.16 14.52
CA PRO A 159 1.99 -15.51 13.98
C PRO A 159 0.52 -15.90 13.84
N PHE A 160 0.18 -16.63 12.77
CA PHE A 160 -1.18 -17.06 12.47
C PHE A 160 -1.91 -17.72 13.66
N GLN A 161 -1.25 -18.63 14.40
CA GLN A 161 -1.87 -19.34 15.51
C GLN A 161 -2.14 -18.45 16.74
N GLN A 162 -1.55 -17.26 16.81
CA GLN A 162 -1.78 -16.32 17.90
C GLN A 162 -3.01 -15.42 17.66
N PHE A 163 -3.58 -15.43 16.45
CA PHE A 163 -4.85 -14.74 16.21
C PHE A 163 -6.00 -15.45 16.92
N PRO A 164 -6.94 -14.71 17.52
CA PRO A 164 -8.11 -15.26 18.18
C PRO A 164 -8.99 -16.06 17.20
N LYS A 165 -9.35 -17.29 17.60
CA LYS A 165 -10.09 -18.24 16.73
C LYS A 165 -11.62 -18.16 16.85
N VAL A 166 -12.17 -17.48 17.85
CA VAL A 166 -13.61 -17.57 18.22
C VAL A 166 -14.19 -16.22 18.70
N ASN A 167 -15.43 -15.92 18.28
CA ASN A 167 -16.35 -14.90 18.81
C ASN A 167 -15.90 -13.44 18.83
N GLU A 168 -15.41 -12.97 17.70
CA GLU A 168 -15.10 -11.56 17.52
C GLU A 168 -16.12 -10.85 16.62
N ASN A 169 -16.35 -9.57 16.90
CA ASN A 169 -17.24 -8.73 16.11
C ASN A 169 -16.73 -8.61 14.66
N SER A 170 -17.58 -8.13 13.74
CA SER A 170 -17.23 -8.05 12.31
C SER A 170 -15.97 -7.24 12.03
N ASN A 171 -15.62 -6.27 12.89
CA ASN A 171 -14.46 -5.41 12.72
C ASN A 171 -13.15 -6.12 13.08
N GLN A 172 -13.11 -6.82 14.22
CA GLN A 172 -11.96 -7.59 14.65
C GLN A 172 -11.58 -8.70 13.65
N LYS A 173 -12.58 -9.37 13.05
CA LYS A 173 -12.35 -10.33 11.95
C LYS A 173 -11.67 -9.69 10.74
N LYS A 174 -12.06 -8.45 10.39
CA LYS A 174 -11.42 -7.69 9.31
C LYS A 174 -9.97 -7.38 9.68
N ILE A 175 -9.70 -6.90 10.89
CA ILE A 175 -8.36 -6.58 11.37
C ILE A 175 -7.47 -7.83 11.32
N ALA A 176 -7.91 -8.95 11.91
CA ALA A 176 -7.17 -10.20 11.90
C ALA A 176 -6.85 -10.70 10.49
N LEU A 177 -7.82 -10.61 9.56
CA LEU A 177 -7.58 -10.96 8.16
C LEU A 177 -6.54 -10.02 7.51
N GLY A 178 -6.64 -8.72 7.75
CA GLY A 178 -5.71 -7.73 7.21
C GLY A 178 -4.28 -7.94 7.68
N SER A 179 -4.08 -8.21 8.97
CA SER A 179 -2.77 -8.53 9.53
C SER A 179 -2.18 -9.81 8.94
N GLN A 180 -3.00 -10.87 8.80
CA GLN A 180 -2.58 -12.12 8.17
C GLN A 180 -2.21 -11.94 6.70
N LEU A 181 -2.98 -11.12 5.96
CA LEU A 181 -2.69 -10.76 4.57
C LEU A 181 -1.35 -10.02 4.45
N LEU A 182 -1.10 -9.04 5.32
CA LEU A 182 0.16 -8.31 5.36
C LEU A 182 1.33 -9.23 5.65
N LYS A 183 1.22 -10.10 6.67
CA LYS A 183 2.29 -11.05 7.01
C LYS A 183 2.66 -11.94 5.83
N VAL A 184 1.65 -12.60 5.24
CA VAL A 184 1.85 -13.48 4.07
C VAL A 184 2.47 -12.70 2.91
N ALA A 185 1.96 -11.51 2.58
CA ALA A 185 2.44 -10.74 1.43
C ALA A 185 3.87 -10.20 1.62
N VAL A 186 4.21 -9.71 2.81
CA VAL A 186 5.54 -9.16 3.13
C VAL A 186 6.60 -10.26 3.15
N ASP A 187 6.34 -11.36 3.85
CA ASP A 187 7.28 -12.48 3.90
C ASP A 187 7.45 -13.13 2.52
N PHE A 188 6.37 -13.28 1.75
CA PHE A 188 6.45 -13.73 0.37
C PHE A 188 7.33 -12.80 -0.48
N ASP A 189 7.11 -11.48 -0.44
CA ASP A 189 7.92 -10.51 -1.21
C ASP A 189 9.41 -10.64 -0.87
N ASN A 190 9.74 -10.65 0.42
CA ASN A 190 11.10 -10.74 0.91
C ASN A 190 11.82 -12.01 0.42
N LEU A 191 11.13 -13.15 0.44
CA LEU A 191 11.69 -14.42 -0.01
C LEU A 191 11.85 -14.47 -1.55
N ILE A 192 10.93 -13.87 -2.29
CA ILE A 192 10.99 -13.80 -3.76
C ILE A 192 12.13 -12.88 -4.23
N ILE A 193 12.36 -11.75 -3.56
CA ILE A 193 13.43 -10.79 -3.86
C ILE A 193 14.81 -11.37 -3.56
N ARG A 194 14.91 -12.19 -2.51
CA ARG A 194 16.11 -12.98 -2.19
C ARG A 194 16.44 -14.07 -3.23
N GLY A 195 15.69 -14.13 -4.33
CA GLY A 195 15.96 -15.01 -5.46
C GLY A 195 15.28 -16.37 -5.37
N MET A 196 14.47 -16.66 -4.34
CA MET A 196 13.75 -17.92 -4.31
C MET A 196 12.65 -17.99 -5.37
N SER A 197 12.41 -19.20 -5.88
CA SER A 197 11.30 -19.47 -6.80
C SER A 197 9.97 -19.45 -6.05
N LYS A 198 8.90 -19.08 -6.75
CA LYS A 198 7.55 -19.00 -6.18
C LYS A 198 7.14 -20.31 -5.52
N GLU A 199 7.40 -21.42 -6.22
CA GLU A 199 7.04 -22.77 -5.81
C GLU A 199 7.72 -23.14 -4.49
N ARG A 200 8.99 -22.79 -4.35
CA ARG A 200 9.76 -23.03 -3.12
C ARG A 200 9.27 -22.16 -1.97
N VAL A 201 8.96 -20.90 -2.22
CA VAL A 201 8.44 -19.98 -1.19
C VAL A 201 7.10 -20.49 -0.66
N ILE A 202 6.17 -20.85 -1.55
CA ILE A 202 4.86 -21.40 -1.17
C ILE A 202 5.01 -22.69 -0.36
N GLN A 203 5.92 -23.60 -0.76
CA GLN A 203 6.17 -24.81 0.01
C GLN A 203 6.72 -24.53 1.43
N ILE A 204 7.65 -23.58 1.57
CA ILE A 204 8.23 -23.24 2.87
C ILE A 204 7.19 -22.59 3.77
N MET A 205 6.47 -21.58 3.25
CA MET A 205 5.45 -20.87 4.03
C MET A 205 4.25 -21.76 4.35
N GLY A 206 3.81 -22.60 3.41
CA GLY A 206 2.68 -23.50 3.59
C GLY A 206 2.93 -24.60 4.62
N LYS A 207 4.19 -25.03 4.81
CA LYS A 207 4.55 -25.99 5.88
C LYS A 207 4.56 -25.37 7.28
N ASN A 208 4.64 -24.05 7.38
CA ASN A 208 4.70 -23.34 8.66
C ASN A 208 3.30 -22.81 9.06
N GLU A 209 2.41 -23.75 9.40
CA GLU A 209 1.03 -23.45 9.83
C GLU A 209 0.95 -22.75 11.20
N TYR A 210 2.08 -22.60 11.89
CA TYR A 210 2.16 -21.76 13.08
C TYR A 210 2.19 -20.27 12.71
N GLU A 211 3.04 -19.95 11.73
CA GLU A 211 3.36 -18.58 11.33
C GLU A 211 2.37 -18.03 10.31
N PHE A 212 1.95 -18.86 9.34
CA PHE A 212 1.13 -18.42 8.20
C PHE A 212 -0.20 -19.15 8.14
N ASN A 213 -1.24 -18.45 7.68
CA ASN A 213 -2.52 -19.05 7.33
C ASN A 213 -2.39 -19.82 6.00
N PRO A 214 -2.50 -21.17 6.00
CA PRO A 214 -2.27 -21.96 4.78
C PRO A 214 -3.23 -21.61 3.64
N SER A 215 -4.47 -21.24 3.96
CA SER A 215 -5.48 -20.83 2.98
C SER A 215 -5.07 -19.59 2.21
N LEU A 216 -4.40 -18.63 2.88
CA LEU A 216 -3.89 -17.41 2.23
C LEU A 216 -2.64 -17.69 1.41
N VAL A 217 -1.72 -18.52 1.92
CA VAL A 217 -0.49 -18.91 1.20
C VAL A 217 -0.83 -19.63 -0.10
N ASN A 218 -1.79 -20.57 -0.08
CA ASN A 218 -2.19 -21.33 -1.27
C ASN A 218 -2.76 -20.44 -2.39
N CYS A 219 -3.33 -19.28 -2.07
CA CYS A 219 -3.83 -18.34 -3.07
C CYS A 219 -2.71 -17.81 -3.99
N LEU A 220 -1.46 -17.78 -3.49
CA LEU A 220 -0.29 -17.28 -4.22
C LEU A 220 0.18 -18.22 -5.35
N GLU A 221 -0.26 -19.48 -5.39
CA GLU A 221 0.14 -20.42 -6.46
C GLU A 221 -0.21 -19.87 -7.84
N SER A 222 -1.42 -19.34 -7.96
CA SER A 222 -1.95 -18.75 -9.19
C SER A 222 -1.54 -17.28 -9.42
N LEU A 223 -0.73 -16.69 -8.52
CA LEU A 223 -0.28 -15.32 -8.67
C LEU A 223 0.66 -15.21 -9.89
N PRO A 224 0.33 -14.35 -10.87
CA PRO A 224 1.24 -14.04 -11.96
C PRO A 224 2.34 -13.13 -11.43
N LEU A 225 3.58 -13.63 -11.37
CA LEU A 225 4.75 -12.81 -11.07
C LEU A 225 5.22 -12.04 -12.32
N GLY A 226 4.28 -11.44 -13.06
CA GLY A 226 4.56 -10.74 -14.32
C GLY A 226 5.68 -9.70 -14.19
N TRP A 227 5.81 -9.06 -13.02
CA TRP A 227 6.91 -8.15 -12.70
C TRP A 227 8.32 -8.79 -12.70
N LYS A 228 8.46 -10.11 -12.49
CA LYS A 228 9.74 -10.85 -12.62
C LYS A 228 10.11 -11.17 -14.07
N ALA A 229 9.13 -11.31 -14.96
CA ALA A 229 9.33 -11.71 -16.36
C ALA A 229 9.13 -10.59 -17.39
N GLN A 230 8.42 -9.50 -17.04
CA GLN A 230 8.00 -8.45 -17.98
C GLN A 230 8.61 -7.08 -17.71
N ASN A 231 9.26 -6.84 -16.57
CA ASN A 231 9.68 -5.47 -16.23
C ASN A 231 11.16 -5.21 -16.46
N LYS A 232 11.99 -6.25 -16.65
CA LYS A 232 13.38 -6.08 -17.07
C LYS A 232 13.42 -5.67 -18.53
N ARG A 233 13.80 -4.42 -18.80
CA ARG A 233 14.03 -3.90 -20.15
C ARG A 233 15.47 -3.47 -20.28
N ILE A 234 16.06 -3.86 -21.41
CA ILE A 234 17.33 -3.31 -21.87
C ILE A 234 16.98 -2.03 -22.61
N ILE A 235 17.37 -0.88 -22.05
CA ILE A 235 17.05 0.44 -22.58
C ILE A 235 18.31 1.29 -22.77
N LYS A 236 18.20 2.32 -23.61
CA LYS A 236 19.23 3.35 -23.79
C LYS A 236 18.89 4.60 -23.00
N THR A 237 19.81 5.57 -22.97
CA THR A 237 19.60 6.85 -22.27
C THR A 237 18.36 7.62 -22.75
N GLU A 238 17.98 7.47 -24.02
CA GLU A 238 16.79 8.13 -24.60
C GLU A 238 15.48 7.64 -23.97
N ASP A 239 15.43 6.36 -23.64
CA ASP A 239 14.23 5.66 -23.17
C ASP A 239 14.07 5.71 -21.65
N LEU A 240 14.96 6.41 -20.94
CA LEU A 240 14.90 6.57 -19.49
C LEU A 240 13.63 7.32 -19.07
N GLN A 241 12.87 6.71 -18.18
CA GLN A 241 11.67 7.28 -17.57
C GLN A 241 11.80 7.28 -16.05
N MET A 242 11.17 8.28 -15.43
CA MET A 242 11.11 8.36 -13.98
C MET A 242 10.43 7.12 -13.41
N GLY A 243 10.91 6.64 -12.26
CA GLY A 243 10.37 5.46 -11.58
C GLY A 243 10.99 4.13 -12.03
N MET A 244 11.72 4.08 -13.15
CA MET A 244 12.50 2.89 -13.51
C MET A 244 13.56 2.58 -12.44
N VAL A 245 13.79 1.30 -12.12
CA VAL A 245 14.79 0.88 -11.13
C VAL A 245 15.96 0.20 -11.82
N THR A 246 17.18 0.68 -11.61
CA THR A 246 18.39 0.11 -12.23
C THR A 246 18.70 -1.27 -11.65
N THR A 247 19.00 -2.28 -12.49
CA THR A 247 19.43 -3.60 -11.99
C THR A 247 20.96 -3.78 -11.98
N GLN A 248 21.68 -2.77 -12.46
CA GLN A 248 23.13 -2.71 -12.53
C GLN A 248 23.63 -1.29 -12.23
N ASN A 249 24.90 -1.16 -11.89
CA ASN A 249 25.57 0.14 -11.82
C ASN A 249 25.65 0.74 -13.23
N ILE A 250 25.26 2.01 -13.38
CA ILE A 250 25.41 2.77 -14.61
C ILE A 250 26.67 3.62 -14.48
N HIS A 251 27.62 3.45 -15.39
CA HIS A 251 28.87 4.21 -15.45
C HIS A 251 28.94 5.06 -16.71
N SER A 252 29.69 6.15 -16.65
CA SER A 252 30.21 6.80 -17.85
C SER A 252 31.34 5.97 -18.46
N THR A 253 31.59 6.12 -19.75
CA THR A 253 32.65 5.41 -20.48
C THR A 253 34.06 5.70 -19.94
N ASN A 254 34.22 6.77 -19.15
CA ASN A 254 35.46 7.08 -18.42
C ASN A 254 35.56 6.41 -17.03
N GLY A 255 34.60 5.57 -16.66
CA GLY A 255 34.56 4.82 -15.40
C GLY A 255 33.86 5.51 -14.23
N LEU A 256 33.31 6.72 -14.40
CA LEU A 256 32.56 7.41 -13.34
C LEU A 256 31.22 6.71 -13.06
N LEU A 257 30.96 6.31 -11.81
CA LEU A 257 29.65 5.79 -11.39
C LEU A 257 28.61 6.92 -11.39
N LEU A 258 27.58 6.79 -12.24
CA LEU A 258 26.48 7.75 -12.35
C LEU A 258 25.31 7.38 -11.45
N VAL A 259 24.93 6.09 -11.47
CA VAL A 259 23.83 5.55 -10.67
C VAL A 259 24.21 4.16 -10.18
N SER A 260 24.06 3.92 -8.87
CA SER A 260 24.25 2.60 -8.29
C SER A 260 23.10 1.66 -8.68
N ARG A 261 23.37 0.36 -8.71
CA ARG A 261 22.37 -0.69 -8.79
C ARG A 261 21.28 -0.50 -7.71
N ASP A 262 20.08 -0.98 -8.03
CA ASP A 262 18.89 -0.95 -7.19
C ASP A 262 18.46 0.49 -6.81
N ASN A 263 18.70 1.47 -7.69
CA ASN A 263 18.27 2.85 -7.49
C ASN A 263 17.10 3.19 -8.43
N THR A 264 16.14 3.96 -7.92
CA THR A 264 15.00 4.43 -8.71
C THR A 264 15.37 5.71 -9.43
N LEU A 265 15.22 5.73 -10.74
CA LEU A 265 15.53 6.87 -11.60
C LEU A 265 14.58 8.03 -11.31
N THR A 266 15.11 9.06 -10.67
CA THR A 266 14.46 10.35 -10.47
C THR A 266 14.75 11.28 -11.64
N ALA A 267 14.04 12.42 -11.72
CA ALA A 267 14.32 13.44 -12.74
C ALA A 267 15.79 13.89 -12.75
N ASP A 268 16.40 14.04 -11.57
CA ASP A 268 17.79 14.49 -11.43
C ASP A 268 18.79 13.43 -11.89
N LEU A 269 18.55 12.15 -11.56
CA LEU A 269 19.39 11.05 -12.03
C LEU A 269 19.30 10.89 -13.56
N ILE A 270 18.10 11.02 -14.13
CA ILE A 270 17.92 10.97 -15.59
C ILE A 270 18.63 12.16 -16.26
N ARG A 271 18.55 13.36 -15.67
CA ARG A 271 19.29 14.53 -16.16
C ARG A 271 20.80 14.32 -16.09
N LEU A 272 21.31 13.75 -15.00
CA LEU A 272 22.73 13.41 -14.84
C LEU A 272 23.20 12.44 -15.92
N ILE A 273 22.47 11.35 -16.15
CA ILE A 273 22.84 10.37 -17.18
C ILE A 273 22.80 11.01 -18.58
N LYS A 274 21.78 11.80 -18.89
CA LYS A 274 21.68 12.53 -20.17
C LYS A 274 22.81 13.54 -20.35
N HIS A 275 23.17 14.26 -19.30
CA HIS A 275 24.28 15.21 -19.32
C HIS A 275 25.62 14.51 -19.60
N GLU A 276 25.91 13.42 -18.90
CA GLU A 276 27.16 12.68 -19.09
C GLU A 276 27.23 11.94 -20.44
N LYS A 277 26.10 11.51 -20.99
CA LYS A 277 26.04 10.98 -22.37
C LYS A 277 26.57 11.96 -23.41
N HIS A 278 26.25 13.25 -23.27
CA HIS A 278 26.75 14.28 -24.18
C HIS A 278 28.22 14.65 -23.95
N ARG A 279 28.73 14.45 -22.74
CA ARG A 279 30.07 14.90 -22.34
C ARG A 279 31.16 13.85 -22.58
N SER A 280 30.95 12.64 -22.11
CA SER A 280 31.97 11.57 -22.10
C SER A 280 31.44 10.21 -22.54
N GLY A 281 30.12 10.08 -22.76
CA GLY A 281 29.48 8.81 -23.07
C GLY A 281 29.06 8.04 -21.82
N VAL A 282 28.13 7.12 -21.99
CA VAL A 282 27.57 6.25 -20.94
C VAL A 282 27.61 4.82 -21.44
N ASP A 283 27.89 3.89 -20.53
CA ASP A 283 27.88 2.46 -20.81
C ASP A 283 26.43 1.97 -20.96
N GLU A 284 25.92 2.11 -22.19
CA GLU A 284 24.58 1.69 -22.60
C GLU A 284 24.66 0.50 -23.61
N PRO A 285 23.63 -0.36 -23.68
CA PRO A 285 22.36 -0.28 -22.96
C PRO A 285 22.43 -0.82 -21.52
N PHE A 286 21.50 -0.37 -20.68
CA PHE A 286 21.38 -0.81 -19.28
C PHE A 286 20.07 -1.56 -19.04
N GLU A 287 20.11 -2.56 -18.16
CA GLU A 287 18.93 -3.27 -17.70
C GLU A 287 18.23 -2.48 -16.57
N VAL A 288 16.94 -2.24 -16.73
CA VAL A 288 16.08 -1.57 -15.73
C VAL A 288 14.82 -2.36 -15.49
N ILE A 289 14.22 -2.20 -14.30
CA ILE A 289 12.89 -2.67 -13.95
C ILE A 289 11.91 -1.51 -14.11
N LEU A 290 10.85 -1.68 -14.91
CA LEU A 290 9.72 -0.75 -14.90
C LEU A 290 9.03 -0.79 -13.53
N SER A 291 8.97 0.35 -12.83
CA SER A 291 8.02 0.50 -11.73
C SER A 291 6.63 0.66 -12.36
N ASN A 292 5.76 -0.32 -12.13
CA ASN A 292 4.37 -0.17 -12.49
C ASN A 292 3.79 0.88 -11.55
N GLY A 293 3.40 2.02 -12.12
CA GLY A 293 2.72 3.11 -11.40
C GLY A 293 1.43 2.69 -10.73
#